data_AF-A0A940QUI8-F1
#
_entry.id   AF-A0A940QUI8-F1
#
_cell.length_a   1.000
_cell.length_b   1.000
_cell.length_c   1.000
_cell.angle_alpha   90.00
_cell.angle_beta   90.00
_cell.angle_gamma   90.00
#
_symmetry.space_group_name_H-M   'P 1'
#
loop_
_entity.id
_entity.type
_entity.pdbx_description
1 polymer ?
#
loop_
_entity_poly.entity_id
_entity_poly.type
_entity_poly.pdbx_seq_one_letter_code
_entity_poly.pdbx_strand_id
1 'polypeptide(L)'
;MTKMRKCDFCYDRFNNSTLNAQTRKPACQIACPPGAISFGDADSLMAEARDRVSYLKTHGSPSARVYPGDSTHIIWLLIKEKDLYGQSE
;
A
#
# COMPACT_ATOMS: atom_id res chain seq x y z
N MET A 1 -10.12 15.66 27.47
CA MET A 1 -9.65 16.06 26.13
C MET A 1 -9.42 14.81 25.29
N THR A 2 -10.28 14.53 24.31
CA THR A 2 -10.10 13.39 23.41
C THR A 2 -9.23 13.84 22.23
N LYS A 3 -7.96 13.42 22.21
CA LYS A 3 -7.05 13.70 21.08
C LYS A 3 -7.28 12.68 19.97
N MET A 4 -7.49 13.15 18.74
CA MET A 4 -7.57 12.29 17.57
C MET A 4 -6.19 11.70 17.22
N ARG A 5 -6.17 10.42 16.82
CA ARG A 5 -4.98 9.71 16.35
C ARG A 5 -5.30 9.02 15.03
N LYS A 6 -4.31 8.93 14.15
CA LYS A 6 -4.38 8.24 12.86
C LYS A 6 -2.97 7.79 12.45
N CYS A 7 -2.88 7.06 11.34
CA CYS A 7 -1.60 6.79 10.69
C CYS A 7 -0.82 8.11 10.45
N ASP A 8 0.45 8.10 10.81
CA ASP A 8 1.42 9.16 10.60
C ASP A 8 2.49 8.77 9.56
N PHE A 9 2.26 7.65 8.86
CA PHE A 9 3.15 7.11 7.83
C PHE A 9 4.57 6.79 8.36
N CYS A 10 4.70 6.50 9.66
CA CYS A 10 5.98 6.28 10.34
C CYS A 10 6.98 7.42 10.06
N TYR A 11 6.48 8.66 10.12
CA TYR A 11 7.28 9.87 9.87
C TYR A 11 8.53 9.94 10.77
N ASP A 12 8.42 9.44 11.99
CA ASP A 12 9.53 9.32 12.94
C ASP A 12 10.65 8.40 12.42
N ARG A 13 10.31 7.25 11.82
CA ARG A 13 11.27 6.31 11.25
C ARG A 13 11.90 6.86 10.00
N PHE A 14 11.11 7.47 9.11
CA PHE A 14 11.61 7.99 7.83
C PHE A 14 12.70 9.05 8.01
N ASN A 15 12.51 9.97 8.96
CA ASN A 15 13.47 11.05 9.22
C ASN A 15 14.61 10.67 10.16
N ASN A 16 14.62 9.44 10.69
CA ASN A 16 15.64 9.01 11.62
C ASN A 16 16.91 8.57 10.87
N SER A 17 17.90 9.47 10.86
CA SER A 17 19.21 9.24 10.23
C SER A 17 20.04 8.12 10.89
N THR A 18 19.66 7.65 12.08
CA THR A 18 20.34 6.55 12.79
C THR A 18 19.88 5.15 12.34
N LEU A 19 18.71 5.05 11.67
CA LEU A 19 18.21 3.79 11.11
C LEU A 19 18.87 3.47 9.78
N ASN A 20 19.12 2.20 9.48
CA ASN A 20 19.60 1.75 8.17
C ASN A 20 18.45 1.68 7.13
N ALA A 21 18.76 1.47 5.85
CA ALA A 21 17.76 1.43 4.78
C ALA A 21 16.68 0.34 4.99
N GLN A 22 17.02 -0.76 5.64
CA GLN A 22 16.11 -1.87 5.94
C GLN A 22 15.13 -1.53 7.07
N THR A 23 15.46 -0.56 7.92
CA THR A 23 14.64 -0.16 9.06
C THR A 23 14.03 1.24 8.92
N ARG A 24 14.60 2.09 8.05
CA ARG A 24 14.11 3.44 7.72
C ARG A 24 12.96 3.41 6.70
N LYS A 25 11.90 2.69 7.06
CA LYS A 25 10.66 2.52 6.29
C LYS A 25 9.51 2.16 7.25
N PRO A 26 8.24 2.14 6.79
CA PRO A 26 7.10 1.91 7.67
C PRO A 26 7.19 0.59 8.44
N ALA A 27 6.81 0.62 9.71
CA ALA A 27 6.88 -0.56 10.57
C ALA A 27 5.99 -1.70 10.06
N CYS A 28 4.79 -1.37 9.53
CA CYS A 28 3.89 -2.36 8.91
C CYS A 28 4.50 -3.02 7.68
N GLN A 29 5.32 -2.29 6.89
CA GLN A 29 6.03 -2.83 5.74
C GLN A 29 7.10 -3.84 6.19
N ILE A 30 7.88 -3.50 7.23
CA ILE A 30 8.92 -4.39 7.77
C ILE A 30 8.30 -5.65 8.36
N ALA A 31 7.17 -5.50 9.04
CA ALA A 31 6.53 -6.60 9.74
C ALA A 31 5.85 -7.62 8.81
N CYS A 32 5.62 -7.30 7.53
CA CYS A 32 4.84 -8.12 6.61
C CYS A 32 5.67 -9.28 6.01
N PRO A 33 5.52 -10.53 6.49
CA PRO A 33 6.34 -11.63 6.01
C PRO A 33 6.09 -12.02 4.53
N PRO A 34 4.85 -12.02 3.99
CA PRO A 34 4.61 -12.38 2.60
C PRO A 34 4.95 -11.25 1.61
N GLY A 35 5.36 -10.07 2.09
CA GLY A 35 5.67 -8.93 1.22
C GLY A 35 4.44 -8.31 0.55
N ALA A 36 3.26 -8.35 1.19
CA ALA A 36 2.04 -7.74 0.67
C ALA A 36 2.03 -6.21 0.76
N ILE A 37 2.93 -5.62 1.56
CA ILE A 37 3.07 -4.18 1.74
C ILE A 37 4.40 -3.75 1.13
N SER A 38 4.34 -2.87 0.13
CA SER A 38 5.49 -2.22 -0.50
C SER A 38 5.54 -0.75 -0.12
N PHE A 39 6.74 -0.18 -0.07
CA PHE A 39 6.99 1.23 0.23
C PHE A 39 8.11 1.76 -0.65
N GLY A 40 7.93 2.96 -1.19
CA GLY A 40 8.87 3.56 -2.13
C GLY A 40 8.27 4.76 -2.86
N ASP A 41 8.87 5.08 -4.00
CA ASP A 41 8.41 6.11 -4.90
C ASP A 41 7.01 5.82 -5.47
N ALA A 42 6.16 6.84 -5.57
CA ALA A 42 4.75 6.67 -5.92
C ALA A 42 4.56 6.18 -7.37
N ASP A 43 5.32 6.75 -8.32
CA ASP A 43 5.20 6.37 -9.73
C ASP A 43 5.68 4.94 -9.96
N SER A 44 6.77 4.56 -9.29
CA SER A 44 7.32 3.21 -9.31
C SER A 44 6.31 2.18 -8.76
N LEU A 45 5.70 2.47 -7.61
CA LEU A 45 4.69 1.58 -7.00
C LEU A 45 3.39 1.52 -7.80
N MET A 46 2.97 2.62 -8.43
CA MET A 46 1.81 2.63 -9.33
C MET A 46 2.04 1.78 -10.57
N ALA A 47 3.24 1.81 -11.15
CA ALA A 47 3.62 0.94 -12.25
C ALA A 47 3.58 -0.54 -11.81
N GLU A 48 4.23 -0.89 -10.69
CA GLU A 48 4.21 -2.24 -10.11
C GLU A 48 2.77 -2.74 -9.87
N ALA A 49 1.90 -1.88 -9.30
CA ALA A 49 0.51 -2.23 -9.04
C ALA A 49 -0.29 -2.49 -10.33
N ARG A 50 -0.07 -1.70 -11.38
CA ARG A 50 -0.72 -1.89 -12.70
C ARG A 50 -0.27 -3.19 -13.37
N ASP A 51 1.02 -3.50 -13.30
CA ASP A 51 1.56 -4.76 -13.82
C ASP A 51 0.97 -5.95 -13.07
N ARG A 52 0.89 -5.85 -11.73
CA ARG A 52 0.32 -6.90 -10.89
C ARG A 52 -1.18 -7.11 -11.14
N VAL A 53 -1.94 -6.05 -11.37
CA VAL A 53 -3.36 -6.15 -11.78
C VAL A 53 -3.48 -6.87 -13.13
N SER A 54 -2.63 -6.51 -14.09
CA SER A 54 -2.64 -7.13 -15.43
C SER A 54 -2.37 -8.63 -15.34
N TYR A 55 -1.39 -9.02 -14.53
CA TYR A 55 -1.14 -10.43 -14.21
C TYR A 55 -2.36 -11.11 -13.56
N LEU A 56 -2.96 -10.51 -12.53
CA LEU A 56 -4.06 -11.14 -11.81
C LEU A 56 -5.32 -11.34 -12.67
N LYS A 57 -5.59 -10.42 -13.60
CA LYS A 57 -6.69 -10.57 -14.56
C LYS A 57 -6.51 -11.78 -15.47
N THR A 58 -5.29 -12.13 -15.85
CA THR A 58 -5.01 -13.34 -16.64
C THR A 58 -4.95 -14.62 -15.80
N HIS A 59 -4.92 -14.50 -14.47
CA HIS A 59 -4.79 -15.62 -13.51
C HIS A 59 -6.03 -15.79 -12.61
N GLY A 60 -7.22 -15.53 -13.16
CA GLY A 60 -8.50 -15.87 -12.52
C GLY A 60 -9.08 -14.80 -11.59
N SER A 61 -8.53 -13.57 -11.59
CA SER A 61 -9.10 -12.43 -10.87
C SER A 61 -9.50 -11.30 -11.83
N PRO A 62 -10.57 -11.48 -12.64
CA PRO A 62 -10.96 -10.50 -13.67
C PRO A 62 -11.33 -9.12 -13.11
N SER A 63 -11.87 -9.08 -11.88
CA SER A 63 -12.22 -7.85 -11.17
C SER A 63 -11.04 -7.10 -10.57
N ALA A 64 -9.81 -7.62 -10.72
CA ALA A 64 -8.63 -7.04 -10.08
C ALA A 64 -8.40 -5.58 -10.48
N ARG A 65 -8.10 -4.72 -9.51
CA ARG A 65 -7.91 -3.28 -9.73
C ARG A 65 -6.97 -2.66 -8.71
N VAL A 66 -6.38 -1.53 -9.09
CA VAL A 66 -5.77 -0.59 -8.14
C VAL A 66 -6.88 0.32 -7.60
N TYR A 67 -6.88 0.57 -6.30
CA TYR A 67 -7.84 1.44 -5.62
C TYR A 67 -7.13 2.30 -4.56
N PRO A 68 -7.49 3.58 -4.37
CA PRO A 68 -8.45 4.37 -5.13
C PRO A 68 -7.89 4.94 -6.45
N GLY A 69 -6.70 4.49 -6.87
CA GLY A 69 -5.96 5.06 -8.00
C GLY A 69 -4.80 5.92 -7.51
N ASP A 70 -4.44 6.96 -8.25
CA ASP A 70 -3.32 7.88 -7.96
C ASP A 70 -3.71 9.10 -7.09
N SER A 71 -4.95 9.15 -6.62
CA SER A 71 -5.46 10.24 -5.76
C SER A 71 -4.92 10.21 -4.33
N THR A 72 -4.20 9.16 -3.93
CA THR A 72 -3.68 8.99 -2.56
C THR A 72 -2.27 8.40 -2.55
N HIS A 73 -1.59 8.49 -1.40
CA HIS A 73 -0.27 7.90 -1.17
C HIS A 73 -0.32 6.47 -0.61
N ILE A 74 -1.50 5.86 -0.48
CA ILE A 74 -1.68 4.47 -0.07
C ILE A 74 -2.66 3.82 -1.04
N ILE A 75 -2.14 3.00 -1.94
CA ILE A 75 -2.92 2.26 -2.91
C ILE A 75 -3.06 0.80 -2.49
N TRP A 76 -4.17 0.21 -2.86
CA TRP A 76 -4.49 -1.20 -2.62
C TRP A 76 -4.66 -1.90 -3.95
N LEU A 77 -4.23 -3.16 -3.99
CA LEU A 77 -4.62 -4.08 -5.04
C LEU A 77 -5.77 -4.94 -4.54
N LEU A 78 -6.95 -4.74 -5.11
CA LEU A 78 -8.14 -5.52 -4.79
C LEU A 78 -8.31 -6.60 -5.85
N ILE A 79 -8.51 -7.86 -5.43
CA ILE A 79 -8.72 -9.00 -6.34
C ILE A 79 -10.20 -9.24 -6.67
N LYS A 80 -11.10 -8.66 -5.86
CA LYS A 80 -12.55 -8.69 -6.04
C LYS A 80 -13.13 -7.26 -6.05
N GLU A 81 -14.44 -7.16 -6.17
CA GLU A 81 -15.17 -5.88 -6.08
C GLU A 81 -14.88 -5.13 -4.78
N LYS A 82 -14.77 -3.80 -4.87
CA LYS A 82 -14.35 -2.92 -3.76
C LYS A 82 -15.26 -3.00 -2.53
N ASP A 83 -16.55 -3.24 -2.75
CA ASP A 83 -17.56 -3.28 -1.69
C ASP A 83 -17.32 -4.46 -0.74
N LEU A 84 -16.73 -5.56 -1.22
CA LEU A 84 -16.34 -6.70 -0.38
C LEU A 84 -15.19 -6.37 0.59
N TYR A 85 -14.49 -5.25 0.38
CA TYR A 85 -13.42 -4.75 1.24
C TYR A 85 -13.88 -3.55 2.11
N GLY A 86 -15.20 -3.30 2.19
CA GLY A 86 -15.73 -2.16 2.93
C GLY A 86 -15.41 -0.80 2.30
N GLN A 87 -15.10 -0.78 1.00
CA GLN A 87 -14.84 0.43 0.20
C GLN A 87 -16.08 0.84 -0.62
N SER A 88 -17.26 0.57 -0.08
CA SER A 88 -18.53 1.07 -0.62
C SER A 88 -18.66 2.55 -0.25
N GLU A 89 -18.17 3.44 -1.11
CA GLU A 89 -18.77 4.78 -1.23
C GLU A 89 -20.20 4.67 -1.76
#